data_AF-A0A8H7GYE4-F1
#
_entry.id   AF-A0A8H7GYE4-F1
#
_cell.length_a   1.000
_cell.length_b   1.000
_cell.length_c   1.000
_cell.angle_alpha   90.00
_cell.angle_beta   90.00
_cell.angle_gamma   90.00
#
_symmetry.space_group_name_H-M   'P 1'
#
loop_
_entity.id
_entity.type
_entity.pdbx_description
1 polymer ?
#
loop_
_entity_poly.entity_id
_entity_poly.type
_entity_poly.pdbx_seq_one_letter_code
_entity_poly.pdbx_strand_id
1 'polypeptide(L)'
;MASNNVLVLGPPHSGKIRVAQHITKDLDTSTIQAKSHSGLIYSFRLVTKYYCLRVNLLVEEFPDSRNSPDSTVALLEAFCNEFGSSEFSELRDELDGLVFTLDVSKHSEATSLVDLYLKLKDMFQDDGVFMAVVAFGNASQQNLDELEDKLAARGVEFINFIEQGTNEYSEKLGRDRLMEIFEAHEWSHMEPRTKSTETLLHGSKEPVAAPEVVAAKKGY
;
A
#
# COMPACT_ATOMS: atom_id res chain seq x y z
N MET A 1 -11.34 16.38 -7.60
CA MET A 1 -10.17 16.94 -6.88
C MET A 1 -9.08 15.94 -7.10
N ALA A 2 -7.94 16.34 -7.65
CA ALA A 2 -6.92 15.36 -7.98
C ALA A 2 -6.38 14.73 -6.70
N SER A 3 -6.39 13.41 -6.64
CA SER A 3 -6.10 12.64 -5.43
C SER A 3 -4.90 11.76 -5.65
N ASN A 4 -3.95 11.81 -4.71
CA ASN A 4 -2.80 10.93 -4.74
C ASN A 4 -3.18 9.63 -4.01
N ASN A 5 -3.42 8.54 -4.73
CA ASN A 5 -3.99 7.32 -4.15
C ASN A 5 -3.03 6.13 -4.24
N VAL A 6 -2.91 5.39 -3.15
CA VAL A 6 -2.14 4.15 -3.09
C VAL A 6 -3.02 3.04 -2.58
N LEU A 7 -3.19 1.98 -3.37
CA LEU A 7 -3.93 0.80 -2.98
C LEU A 7 -3.02 -0.15 -2.17
N VAL A 8 -3.41 -0.48 -0.95
CA VAL A 8 -2.74 -1.43 -0.07
C VAL A 8 -3.56 -2.72 -0.02
N LEU A 9 -3.12 -3.72 -0.77
CA LEU A 9 -3.81 -4.98 -0.98
C LEU A 9 -3.14 -6.13 -0.22
N GLY A 10 -3.89 -7.16 0.17
CA GLY A 10 -3.32 -8.38 0.73
C GLY A 10 -4.36 -9.28 1.42
N PRO A 11 -4.01 -10.54 1.69
CA PRO A 11 -4.90 -11.47 2.37
C PRO A 11 -5.10 -11.10 3.85
N PRO A 12 -6.02 -11.77 4.57
CA PRO A 12 -6.20 -11.56 6.00
C PRO A 12 -4.89 -11.69 6.78
N HIS A 13 -4.66 -10.75 7.70
CA HIS A 13 -3.48 -10.75 8.58
C HIS A 13 -2.12 -10.65 7.88
N SER A 14 -2.07 -10.16 6.64
CA SER A 14 -0.84 -9.96 5.85
C SER A 14 0.01 -8.75 6.26
N GLY A 15 -0.47 -7.91 7.18
CA GLY A 15 0.26 -6.73 7.64
C GLY A 15 -0.18 -5.38 7.07
N LYS A 16 -1.23 -5.33 6.24
CA LYS A 16 -1.83 -4.08 5.69
C LYS A 16 -1.95 -2.93 6.69
N ILE A 17 -2.57 -3.19 7.84
CA ILE A 17 -2.77 -2.16 8.87
C ILE A 17 -1.44 -1.69 9.46
N ARG A 18 -0.45 -2.58 9.61
CA ARG A 18 0.89 -2.19 10.10
C ARG A 18 1.62 -1.32 9.09
N VAL A 19 1.47 -1.63 7.79
CA VAL A 19 1.97 -0.79 6.70
C VAL A 19 1.34 0.60 6.77
N ALA A 20 0.00 0.66 6.83
CA ALA A 20 -0.72 1.93 6.92
C ALA A 20 -0.32 2.74 8.17
N GLN A 21 -0.24 2.10 9.34
CA GLN A 21 0.22 2.75 10.59
C GLN A 21 1.63 3.30 10.49
N HIS A 22 2.55 2.56 9.86
CA HIS A 22 3.93 3.00 9.70
C HIS A 22 4.03 4.23 8.79
N ILE A 23 3.33 4.21 7.66
CA ILE A 23 3.35 5.30 6.67
C ILE A 23 2.68 6.56 7.22
N THR A 24 1.48 6.42 7.79
CA THR A 24 0.68 7.55 8.28
C THR A 24 1.19 8.10 9.61
N LYS A 25 1.79 7.26 10.46
CA LYS A 25 2.27 7.54 11.83
C LYS A 25 1.18 7.92 12.84
N ASP A 26 0.01 8.37 12.40
CA ASP A 26 -1.10 8.86 13.24
C ASP A 26 -2.39 8.05 13.10
N LEU A 27 -2.38 6.96 12.32
CA LEU A 27 -3.54 6.11 12.14
C LEU A 27 -4.04 5.49 13.45
N ASP A 28 -5.23 5.92 13.87
CA ASP A 28 -6.00 5.25 14.93
C ASP A 28 -6.61 3.94 14.41
N THR A 29 -6.28 2.85 15.10
CA THR A 29 -6.73 1.50 14.74
C THR A 29 -7.84 0.98 15.64
N SER A 30 -8.26 1.76 16.64
CA SER A 30 -9.27 1.36 17.61
C SER A 30 -10.66 1.14 17.00
N THR A 31 -10.93 1.78 15.86
CA THR A 31 -12.22 1.72 15.14
C THR A 31 -12.24 0.68 14.02
N ILE A 32 -11.11 0.00 13.75
CA ILE A 32 -11.01 -0.96 12.65
C ILE A 32 -11.82 -2.22 12.99
N GLN A 33 -12.69 -2.62 12.07
CA GLN A 33 -13.50 -3.81 12.23
C GLN A 33 -12.64 -5.08 12.17
N ALA A 34 -12.82 -5.98 13.13
CA ALA A 34 -12.06 -7.23 13.17
C ALA A 34 -12.38 -8.19 12.01
N LYS A 35 -13.55 -8.05 11.37
CA LYS A 35 -14.06 -9.00 10.37
C LYS A 35 -13.39 -8.89 9.01
N SER A 36 -13.08 -7.68 8.56
CA SER A 36 -12.43 -7.39 7.28
C SER A 36 -11.75 -6.03 7.36
N HIS A 37 -10.66 -5.88 6.61
CA HIS A 37 -9.97 -4.60 6.43
C HIS A 37 -10.24 -3.96 5.06
N SER A 38 -11.16 -4.50 4.27
CA SER A 38 -11.56 -3.96 2.96
C SER A 38 -12.33 -2.64 3.10
N GLY A 39 -12.17 -1.75 2.12
CA GLY A 39 -12.86 -0.46 2.04
C GLY A 39 -12.38 0.62 3.00
N LEU A 40 -11.21 0.48 3.63
CA LEU A 40 -10.69 1.50 4.55
C LEU A 40 -9.88 2.55 3.77
N ILE A 41 -10.13 3.83 4.05
CA ILE A 41 -9.41 4.94 3.42
C ILE A 41 -8.70 5.75 4.50
N TYR A 42 -7.39 5.90 4.37
CA TYR A 42 -6.57 6.70 5.28
C TYR A 42 -5.85 7.82 4.54
N SER A 43 -6.30 9.05 4.77
CA SER A 43 -5.62 10.24 4.26
C SER A 43 -4.56 10.70 5.25
N PHE A 44 -3.33 10.89 4.77
CA PHE A 44 -2.24 11.44 5.57
C PHE A 44 -1.48 12.50 4.79
N ARG A 45 -0.70 13.31 5.51
CA ARG A 45 0.14 14.35 4.92
C ARG A 45 1.56 13.82 4.77
N LEU A 46 1.98 13.55 3.54
CA LEU A 46 3.36 13.21 3.21
C LEU A 46 4.21 14.48 3.21
N VAL A 47 5.20 14.53 4.09
CA VAL A 47 6.04 15.72 4.30
C VAL A 47 7.50 15.35 4.06
N THR A 48 8.09 15.91 3.02
CA THR A 48 9.53 15.79 2.75
C THR A 48 10.24 17.13 2.99
N LYS A 49 11.55 17.17 2.74
CA LYS A 49 12.30 18.42 2.71
C LYS A 49 11.90 19.31 1.52
N TYR A 50 11.41 18.71 0.44
CA TYR A 50 11.23 19.38 -0.85
C TYR A 50 9.77 19.76 -1.11
N TYR A 51 8.84 18.93 -0.67
CA TYR A 51 7.43 19.09 -0.96
C TYR A 51 6.55 18.64 0.21
N CYS A 52 5.27 18.94 0.06
CA CYS A 52 4.24 18.32 0.86
C CYS A 52 3.00 18.02 0.00
N LEU A 53 2.31 16.91 0.29
CA LEU A 53 1.03 16.60 -0.33
C LEU A 53 0.17 15.75 0.61
N ARG A 54 -1.10 15.59 0.23
CA ARG A 54 -2.01 14.63 0.84
C ARG A 54 -2.02 13.36 0.00
N VAL A 55 -1.83 12.22 0.65
CA VAL A 55 -1.88 10.88 0.05
C VAL A 55 -2.99 10.08 0.74
N ASN A 56 -3.74 9.31 -0.03
CA ASN A 56 -4.74 8.38 0.46
C ASN A 56 -4.22 6.95 0.35
N LEU A 57 -4.28 6.20 1.44
CA LEU A 57 -4.12 4.75 1.42
C LEU A 57 -5.51 4.11 1.33
N LEU A 58 -5.78 3.42 0.23
CA LEU A 58 -6.97 2.62 0.02
C LEU A 58 -6.64 1.19 0.45
N VAL A 59 -7.08 0.75 1.62
CA VAL A 59 -6.76 -0.58 2.13
C VAL A 59 -7.84 -1.56 1.70
N GLU A 60 -7.42 -2.60 0.98
CA GLU A 60 -8.28 -3.67 0.50
C GLU A 60 -7.84 -5.05 0.98
N GLU A 61 -8.81 -5.93 1.18
CA GLU A 61 -8.59 -7.31 1.63
C GLU A 61 -9.38 -8.27 0.75
N PHE A 62 -8.67 -9.22 0.13
CA PHE A 62 -9.30 -10.38 -0.48
C PHE A 62 -9.13 -11.57 0.46
N PRO A 63 -10.16 -12.40 0.66
CA PRO A 63 -11.54 -12.25 0.17
C PRO A 63 -12.36 -11.24 0.99
N ASP A 64 -13.50 -10.81 0.44
CA ASP A 64 -14.52 -10.03 1.17
C ASP A 64 -14.97 -10.71 2.47
N SER A 65 -15.01 -12.05 2.45
CA SER A 65 -15.37 -12.89 3.60
C SER A 65 -14.24 -13.85 3.93
N ARG A 66 -13.62 -13.67 5.10
CA ARG A 66 -12.55 -14.52 5.63
C ARG A 66 -12.93 -15.99 5.84
N ASN A 67 -14.21 -16.33 5.75
CA ASN A 67 -14.71 -17.70 5.86
C ASN A 67 -14.82 -18.39 4.49
N SER A 68 -14.25 -17.82 3.43
CA SER A 68 -14.27 -18.46 2.11
C SER A 68 -13.57 -19.82 2.14
N PRO A 69 -14.14 -20.87 1.50
CA PRO A 69 -13.49 -22.17 1.36
C PRO A 69 -12.40 -22.18 0.27
N ASP A 70 -12.31 -21.13 -0.54
CA ASP A 70 -11.40 -21.07 -1.68
C ASP A 70 -9.95 -20.83 -1.25
N SER A 71 -9.00 -21.27 -2.08
CA SER A 71 -7.58 -21.03 -1.83
C SER A 71 -7.25 -19.53 -1.93
N THR A 72 -6.21 -19.09 -1.23
CA THR A 72 -5.78 -17.67 -1.28
C THR A 72 -5.41 -17.24 -2.70
N VAL A 73 -4.83 -18.15 -3.49
CA VAL A 73 -4.51 -17.94 -4.90
C VAL A 73 -5.78 -17.71 -5.74
N ALA A 74 -6.79 -18.57 -5.61
CA ALA A 74 -8.05 -18.42 -6.35
C ALA A 74 -8.77 -17.10 -5.99
N LEU A 75 -8.72 -16.71 -4.71
CA LEU A 75 -9.31 -15.47 -4.23
C LEU A 75 -8.60 -14.22 -4.76
N LEU A 76 -7.25 -14.24 -4.82
CA LEU A 76 -6.49 -13.17 -5.47
C LEU A 76 -6.75 -13.14 -6.98
N GLU A 77 -6.85 -14.29 -7.63
CA GLU A 77 -7.16 -14.36 -9.06
C GLU A 77 -8.56 -13.76 -9.36
N ALA A 78 -9.56 -14.08 -8.53
CA ALA A 78 -10.87 -13.46 -8.63
C ALA A 78 -10.80 -11.93 -8.47
N PHE A 79 -10.06 -11.44 -7.47
CA PHE A 79 -9.82 -10.01 -7.28
C PHE A 79 -9.14 -9.38 -8.51
N CYS A 80 -8.07 -10.00 -9.05
CA CYS A 80 -7.38 -9.48 -10.22
C CYS A 80 -8.30 -9.41 -11.45
N ASN A 81 -9.17 -10.40 -11.64
CA ASN A 81 -10.13 -10.41 -12.74
C ASN A 81 -11.17 -9.30 -12.60
N GLU A 82 -11.72 -9.12 -11.40
CA GLU A 82 -12.66 -8.03 -11.10
C GLU A 82 -11.99 -6.66 -11.27
N PHE A 83 -10.82 -6.48 -10.66
CA PHE A 83 -10.03 -5.26 -10.73
C PHE A 83 -9.58 -4.94 -12.16
N GLY A 84 -9.46 -5.92 -13.06
CA GLY A 84 -9.16 -5.74 -14.48
C GLY A 84 -10.37 -5.37 -15.35
N SER A 85 -11.59 -5.42 -14.80
CA SER A 85 -12.80 -5.10 -15.56
C SER A 85 -12.93 -3.61 -15.89
N SER A 86 -13.82 -3.26 -16.80
CA SER A 86 -14.10 -1.84 -17.13
C SER A 86 -14.71 -1.07 -15.97
N GLU A 87 -15.33 -1.73 -15.00
CA GLU A 87 -15.96 -1.10 -13.83
C GLU A 87 -14.93 -0.44 -12.90
N PHE A 88 -13.68 -0.93 -12.95
CA PHE A 88 -12.57 -0.43 -12.15
C PHE A 88 -11.63 0.51 -12.92
N SER A 89 -11.95 0.90 -14.17
CA SER A 89 -11.04 1.73 -14.97
C SER A 89 -10.74 3.08 -14.31
N GLU A 90 -11.77 3.75 -13.78
CA GLU A 90 -11.60 5.04 -13.10
C GLU A 90 -10.73 4.90 -11.83
N LEU A 91 -10.87 3.81 -11.08
CA LEU A 91 -10.01 3.55 -9.93
C LEU A 91 -8.56 3.37 -10.38
N ARG A 92 -8.32 2.56 -11.43
CA ARG A 92 -6.96 2.32 -11.94
C ARG A 92 -6.29 3.59 -12.43
N ASP A 93 -7.03 4.47 -13.09
CA ASP A 93 -6.51 5.74 -13.62
C ASP A 93 -6.14 6.74 -12.50
N GLU A 94 -6.71 6.59 -11.31
CA GLU A 94 -6.48 7.46 -10.14
C GLU A 94 -5.46 6.88 -9.13
N LEU A 95 -4.85 5.72 -9.41
CA LEU A 95 -3.80 5.15 -8.55
C LEU A 95 -2.41 5.66 -8.95
N ASP A 96 -1.63 6.10 -7.97
CA ASP A 96 -0.19 6.40 -8.11
C ASP A 96 0.67 5.26 -7.55
N GLY A 97 0.08 4.36 -6.75
CA GLY A 97 0.82 3.25 -6.15
C GLY A 97 -0.02 2.01 -5.85
N LEU A 98 0.64 0.87 -5.91
CA LEU A 98 0.11 -0.41 -5.47
C LEU A 98 1.08 -1.11 -4.52
N VAL A 99 0.61 -1.44 -3.32
CA VAL A 99 1.37 -2.09 -2.28
C VAL A 99 0.69 -3.41 -1.93
N PHE A 100 1.32 -4.52 -2.29
CA PHE A 100 0.86 -5.86 -1.91
C PHE A 100 1.54 -6.31 -0.63
N THR A 101 0.75 -6.74 0.35
CA THR A 101 1.25 -7.22 1.63
C THR A 101 1.08 -8.73 1.74
N LEU A 102 2.10 -9.41 2.23
CA LEU A 102 2.09 -10.87 2.32
C LEU A 102 2.85 -11.34 3.57
N ASP A 103 2.29 -12.28 4.32
CA ASP A 103 3.04 -13.00 5.35
C ASP A 103 3.63 -14.29 4.75
N VAL A 104 4.89 -14.23 4.32
CA VAL A 104 5.56 -15.32 3.60
C VAL A 104 5.72 -16.58 4.47
N SER A 105 5.63 -16.43 5.80
CA SER A 105 5.67 -17.58 6.72
C SER A 105 4.35 -18.35 6.78
N LYS A 106 3.24 -17.75 6.33
CA LYS A 106 1.89 -18.35 6.37
C LYS A 106 1.38 -18.80 5.01
N HIS A 107 2.00 -18.35 3.93
CA HIS A 107 1.58 -18.65 2.57
C HIS A 107 2.68 -19.42 1.84
N SER A 108 2.59 -20.75 1.84
CA SER A 108 3.47 -21.61 1.03
C SER A 108 3.36 -21.33 -0.47
N GLU A 109 2.27 -20.69 -0.89
CA GLU A 109 1.98 -20.28 -2.27
C GLU A 109 2.45 -18.83 -2.58
N ALA A 110 3.36 -18.26 -1.77
CA ALA A 110 3.83 -16.88 -1.89
C ALA A 110 4.24 -16.51 -3.33
N THR A 111 5.00 -17.38 -4.00
CA THR A 111 5.43 -17.18 -5.39
C THR A 111 4.24 -17.06 -6.35
N SER A 112 3.22 -17.91 -6.21
CA SER A 112 2.02 -17.87 -7.04
C SER A 112 1.17 -16.62 -6.78
N LEU A 113 1.11 -16.16 -5.52
CA LEU A 113 0.45 -14.90 -5.18
C LEU A 113 1.17 -13.70 -5.79
N VAL A 114 2.51 -13.70 -5.73
CA VAL A 114 3.33 -12.68 -6.39
C VAL A 114 3.14 -12.71 -7.91
N ASP A 115 3.06 -13.89 -8.53
CA ASP A 115 2.79 -14.00 -9.97
C ASP A 115 1.44 -13.38 -10.36
N LEU A 116 0.40 -13.62 -9.57
CA LEU A 116 -0.91 -12.99 -9.78
C LEU A 116 -0.87 -11.49 -9.58
N TYR A 117 -0.14 -11.02 -8.56
CA TYR A 117 0.07 -9.60 -8.31
C TYR A 117 0.78 -8.92 -9.48
N LEU A 118 1.80 -9.57 -10.04
CA LEU A 118 2.55 -9.05 -11.20
C LEU A 118 1.69 -8.90 -12.46
N LYS A 119 0.60 -9.66 -12.60
CA LYS A 119 -0.38 -9.47 -13.69
C LYS A 119 -1.12 -8.13 -13.58
N LEU A 120 -1.26 -7.57 -12.37
CA LEU A 120 -1.87 -6.24 -12.19
C LEU A 120 -1.01 -5.15 -12.84
N LYS A 121 0.31 -5.34 -12.90
CA LYS A 121 1.22 -4.39 -13.56
C LYS A 121 0.82 -4.16 -15.03
N ASP A 122 0.44 -5.22 -15.73
CA ASP A 122 0.07 -5.16 -17.14
C ASP A 122 -1.26 -4.41 -17.38
N MET A 123 -1.98 -4.04 -16.32
CA MET A 123 -3.22 -3.25 -16.40
C MET A 123 -2.98 -1.74 -16.40
N PHE A 124 -1.76 -1.30 -16.08
CA PHE A 124 -1.37 0.11 -16.07
C PHE A 124 -0.62 0.43 -17.37
N GLN A 125 -1.06 1.48 -18.08
CA GLN A 125 -0.54 1.82 -19.41
C GLN A 125 0.83 2.51 -19.36
N ASP A 126 1.16 3.15 -18.23
CA ASP A 126 2.37 3.93 -18.03
C ASP A 126 3.11 3.49 -16.75
N ASP A 127 4.43 3.71 -16.69
CA ASP A 127 5.28 3.50 -15.50
C ASP A 127 5.03 4.53 -14.37
N GLY A 128 3.91 5.26 -14.44
CA GLY A 128 3.54 6.28 -13.45
C GLY A 128 3.05 5.70 -12.12
N VAL A 129 2.76 4.39 -12.04
CA VAL A 129 2.31 3.73 -10.81
C VAL A 129 3.46 2.95 -10.18
N PHE A 130 3.88 3.33 -8.97
CA PHE A 130 4.88 2.54 -8.26
C PHE A 130 4.26 1.24 -7.72
N MET A 131 5.02 0.16 -7.73
CA MET A 131 4.56 -1.13 -7.22
C MET A 131 5.54 -1.68 -6.19
N ALA A 132 5.00 -2.21 -5.08
CA ALA A 132 5.78 -2.81 -4.03
C ALA A 132 5.14 -4.09 -3.48
N VAL A 133 5.97 -5.04 -3.06
CA VAL A 133 5.58 -6.19 -2.25
C VAL A 133 6.23 -6.07 -0.88
N VAL A 134 5.40 -5.96 0.16
CA VAL A 134 5.82 -5.87 1.55
C VAL A 134 5.62 -7.24 2.21
N ALA A 135 6.72 -7.94 2.42
CA ALA A 135 6.76 -9.25 3.06
C ALA A 135 6.86 -9.12 4.58
N PHE A 136 6.15 -10.02 5.27
CA PHE A 136 6.18 -10.23 6.72
C PHE A 136 6.50 -11.68 7.03
N GLY A 137 6.96 -11.92 8.26
CA GLY A 137 7.29 -13.25 8.74
C GLY A 137 8.67 -13.70 8.28
N ASN A 138 9.08 -14.87 8.76
CA ASN A 138 10.39 -15.43 8.47
C ASN A 138 10.27 -16.45 7.33
N ALA A 139 11.14 -16.36 6.33
CA ALA A 139 11.39 -17.38 5.33
C ALA A 139 12.91 -17.64 5.22
N SER A 140 13.32 -18.67 4.49
CA SER A 140 14.74 -18.87 4.16
C SER A 140 15.24 -17.71 3.28
N GLN A 141 16.50 -17.31 3.46
CA GLN A 141 17.10 -16.25 2.64
C GLN A 141 16.98 -16.56 1.15
N GLN A 142 17.24 -17.81 0.74
CA GLN A 142 17.08 -18.24 -0.65
C GLN A 142 15.67 -17.94 -1.21
N ASN A 143 14.60 -18.18 -0.44
CA ASN A 143 13.25 -17.92 -0.93
C ASN A 143 12.96 -16.41 -1.03
N LEU A 144 13.56 -15.60 -0.15
CA LEU A 144 13.42 -14.15 -0.19
C LEU A 144 14.17 -13.58 -1.40
N ASP A 145 15.41 -14.04 -1.64
CA ASP A 145 16.23 -13.64 -2.79
C ASP A 145 15.52 -14.00 -4.11
N GLU A 146 14.96 -15.21 -4.22
CA GLU A 146 14.20 -15.64 -5.40
C GLU A 146 12.95 -14.77 -5.66
N LEU A 147 12.27 -14.32 -4.60
CA LEU A 147 11.13 -13.40 -4.73
C LEU A 147 11.58 -12.00 -5.12
N GLU A 148 12.65 -11.50 -4.51
CA GLU A 148 13.24 -10.19 -4.80
C GLU A 148 13.70 -10.10 -6.25
N ASP A 149 14.48 -11.06 -6.74
CA ASP A 149 14.94 -11.13 -8.12
C ASP A 149 13.77 -11.11 -9.12
N LYS A 150 12.70 -11.84 -8.82
CA LYS A 150 11.49 -11.91 -9.66
C LYS A 150 10.77 -10.58 -9.74
N LEU A 151 10.64 -9.88 -8.61
CA LEU A 151 9.98 -8.59 -8.50
C LEU A 151 10.81 -7.49 -9.16
N ALA A 152 12.12 -7.47 -8.89
CA ALA A 152 13.07 -6.53 -9.48
C ALA A 152 13.09 -6.62 -11.01
N ALA A 153 13.03 -7.83 -11.57
CA ALA A 153 12.94 -8.04 -13.03
C ALA A 153 11.69 -7.41 -13.68
N ARG A 154 10.68 -7.05 -12.89
CA ARG A 154 9.45 -6.38 -13.33
C ARG A 154 9.33 -4.95 -12.80
N GLY A 155 10.40 -4.39 -12.23
CA GLY A 155 10.39 -3.05 -11.63
C GLY A 155 9.41 -2.94 -10.48
N VAL A 156 9.29 -4.00 -9.67
CA VAL A 156 8.50 -4.01 -8.43
C VAL A 156 9.46 -4.12 -7.26
N GLU A 157 9.30 -3.25 -6.28
CA GLU A 157 10.16 -3.22 -5.10
C GLU A 157 9.79 -4.33 -4.12
N PHE A 158 10.76 -5.09 -3.64
CA PHE A 158 10.57 -6.05 -2.55
C PHE A 158 11.01 -5.43 -1.22
N ILE A 159 10.16 -5.53 -0.20
CA ILE A 159 10.42 -4.99 1.13
C ILE A 159 10.20 -6.07 2.18
N ASN A 160 11.28 -6.55 2.79
CA ASN A 160 11.19 -7.35 3.99
C ASN A 160 10.91 -6.47 5.22
N PHE A 161 9.66 -6.39 5.66
CA PHE A 161 9.21 -5.39 6.65
C PHE A 161 9.77 -5.60 8.06
N ILE A 162 10.36 -6.77 8.34
CA ILE A 162 11.02 -7.08 9.61
C ILE A 162 12.49 -6.66 9.64
N GLU A 163 13.10 -6.40 8.48
CA GLU A 163 14.48 -5.90 8.41
C GLU A 163 14.59 -4.42 8.80
N GLN A 164 15.79 -4.04 9.22
CA GLN A 164 16.11 -2.69 9.68
C GLN A 164 17.53 -2.31 9.29
N GLY A 165 17.79 -1.00 9.25
CA GLY A 165 19.11 -0.45 8.98
C GLY A 165 19.34 -0.25 7.49
N THR A 166 20.57 -0.50 7.05
CA THR A 166 20.99 -0.31 5.67
C THR A 166 21.80 -1.50 5.17
N ASN A 167 21.73 -1.79 3.87
CA ASN A 167 22.60 -2.79 3.24
C ASN A 167 24.03 -2.27 3.06
N GLU A 168 24.89 -3.08 2.42
CA GLU A 168 26.29 -2.75 2.16
C GLU A 168 26.50 -1.56 1.20
N TYR A 169 25.44 -1.15 0.49
CA TYR A 169 25.40 0.01 -0.38
C TYR A 169 24.79 1.25 0.29
N SER A 170 24.55 1.20 1.61
CA SER A 170 23.89 2.26 2.38
C SER A 170 22.44 2.54 1.98
N GLU A 171 21.80 1.61 1.27
CA GLU A 171 20.38 1.69 0.95
C GLU A 171 19.55 1.26 2.16
N LYS A 172 18.44 1.95 2.40
CA LYS A 172 17.54 1.63 3.52
C LYS A 172 16.92 0.26 3.32
N LEU A 173 16.69 -0.45 4.43
CA LEU A 173 15.99 -1.73 4.47
C LEU A 173 14.62 -1.62 5.13
N GLY A 174 13.76 -2.60 4.85
CA GLY A 174 12.46 -2.78 5.50
C GLY A 174 11.58 -1.53 5.48
N ARG A 175 11.10 -1.13 6.65
CA ARG A 175 10.05 -0.09 6.75
C ARG A 175 10.52 1.29 6.29
N ASP A 176 11.80 1.58 6.43
CA ASP A 176 12.39 2.85 6.01
C ASP A 176 12.54 2.89 4.48
N ARG A 177 12.79 1.74 3.84
CA ARG A 177 12.74 1.61 2.38
C ARG A 177 11.34 1.86 1.84
N LEU A 178 10.32 1.30 2.50
CA LEU A 178 8.93 1.55 2.10
C LEU A 178 8.59 3.05 2.15
N MET A 179 8.99 3.75 3.21
CA MET A 179 8.77 5.19 3.29
C MET A 179 9.51 5.95 2.19
N GLU A 180 10.74 5.55 1.88
CA GLU A 180 11.54 6.14 0.80
C GLU A 180 10.87 6.01 -0.57
N ILE A 181 10.20 4.89 -0.86
CA ILE A 181 9.42 4.74 -2.10
C ILE A 181 8.33 5.82 -2.20
N PHE A 182 7.57 6.05 -1.12
CA PHE A 182 6.56 7.11 -1.09
C PHE A 182 7.18 8.51 -1.24
N GLU A 183 8.32 8.75 -0.59
CA GLU A 183 9.01 10.06 -0.63
C GLU A 183 9.70 10.33 -1.97
N ALA A 184 10.13 9.29 -2.69
CA ALA A 184 10.82 9.41 -3.97
C ALA A 184 9.87 9.41 -5.18
N HIS A 185 8.62 8.99 -5.01
CA HIS A 185 7.66 8.93 -6.09
C HIS A 185 7.33 10.33 -6.68
N GLU A 186 7.17 10.39 -8.00
CA GLU A 186 6.83 11.61 -8.74
C GLU A 186 5.32 11.86 -8.74
N TRP A 187 4.81 12.30 -7.60
CA TRP A 187 3.41 12.68 -7.44
C TRP A 187 2.97 13.80 -8.40
N SER A 188 1.80 13.61 -9.03
CA SER A 188 1.20 14.60 -9.95
C SER A 188 0.88 15.95 -9.31
N HIS A 189 0.69 15.98 -7.97
CA HIS A 189 0.19 17.16 -7.24
C HIS A 189 1.04 17.53 -6.02
N MET A 190 2.31 17.83 -6.25
CA MET A 190 3.21 18.32 -5.18
C MET A 190 3.04 19.81 -4.91
N GLU A 191 2.90 20.20 -3.63
CA GLU A 191 3.07 21.58 -3.19
C GLU A 191 4.54 21.83 -2.81
N PRO A 192 5.26 22.76 -3.44
CA PRO A 192 6.63 23.09 -3.04
C PRO A 192 6.69 23.63 -1.61
N ARG A 193 7.67 23.18 -0.82
CA ARG A 193 7.95 23.80 0.50
C ARG A 193 8.67 25.13 0.30
N THR A 194 7.93 26.25 0.28
CA THR A 194 8.56 27.58 0.40
C THR A 194 8.96 27.87 1.85
N LYS A 195 10.19 28.40 2.04
CA LYS A 195 10.79 28.77 3.34
C LYS A 195 9.93 29.70 4.21
N SER A 196 8.91 30.34 3.65
CA SER A 196 7.95 31.19 4.36
C SER A 196 6.97 30.44 5.28
N THR A 197 6.92 29.11 5.20
CA THR A 197 5.94 28.29 5.96
C THR A 197 6.48 27.76 7.30
N GLU A 198 7.73 28.07 7.66
CA GLU A 198 8.29 27.69 8.96
C GLU A 198 7.75 28.54 10.12
N THR A 199 7.21 29.74 9.85
CA THR A 199 6.78 30.68 10.90
C THR A 199 5.33 30.46 11.37
N LEU A 200 4.51 29.68 10.66
CA LEU A 200 3.08 29.50 11.00
C LEU A 200 2.77 28.21 11.78
N LEU A 201 3.69 27.25 11.86
CA LEU A 201 3.46 25.96 12.54
C LEU A 201 3.68 26.01 14.06
N HIS A 202 4.18 27.11 14.62
CA HIS A 202 4.33 27.28 16.08
C HIS A 202 3.11 27.95 16.75
N GLY A 203 2.00 28.14 16.04
CA GLY A 203 0.93 29.01 16.52
C GLY A 203 -0.49 28.72 16.05
N SER A 204 -0.93 27.46 15.92
CA SER A 204 -2.36 27.15 15.87
C SER A 204 -2.61 25.65 16.02
N LYS A 205 -3.09 25.24 17.20
CA LYS A 205 -3.84 23.98 17.33
C LYS A 205 -5.21 24.20 16.68
N GLU A 206 -5.35 23.88 15.40
CA GLU A 206 -6.68 23.64 14.85
C GLU A 206 -7.15 22.24 15.27
N PRO A 207 -8.43 22.08 15.66
CA PRO A 207 -8.96 20.79 16.05
C PRO A 207 -9.04 19.89 14.82
N VAL A 208 -8.45 18.70 14.92
CA VAL A 208 -8.59 17.63 13.93
C VAL A 208 -10.06 17.22 13.90
N ALA A 209 -10.72 17.44 12.75
CA ALA A 209 -12.08 16.93 12.52
C ALA A 209 -12.07 15.40 12.56
N ALA A 210 -13.03 14.81 13.26
CA ALA A 210 -13.19 13.36 13.36
C ALA A 210 -13.45 12.72 11.98
N PRO A 211 -13.03 11.47 11.75
CA PRO A 211 -13.24 10.79 10.47
C PRO A 211 -14.74 10.60 10.19
N GLU A 212 -15.20 11.03 9.01
CA GLU A 212 -16.52 10.70 8.49
C GLU A 212 -16.54 9.24 8.01
N VAL A 213 -17.28 8.40 8.72
CA VAL A 213 -17.63 7.05 8.27
C VAL A 213 -18.84 7.18 7.33
N VAL A 214 -18.60 7.25 6.02
CA VAL A 214 -19.69 7.20 5.04
C VAL A 214 -20.08 5.74 4.81
N ALA A 215 -21.10 5.28 5.53
CA ALA A 215 -21.74 4.00 5.24
C ALA A 215 -22.52 4.12 3.92
N ALA A 216 -22.07 3.39 2.89
CA ALA A 216 -22.82 3.22 1.65
C ALA A 216 -24.18 2.58 1.96
N LYS A 217 -25.26 3.33 1.75
CA LYS A 217 -26.62 2.80 1.79
C LYS A 217 -26.80 1.87 0.59
N LYS A 218 -26.98 0.57 0.85
CA LYS A 218 -27.53 -0.36 -0.14
C LYS A 218 -28.94 0.10 -0.54
N GLY A 219 -29.08 0.52 -1.79
CA GLY A 219 -30.37 0.68 -2.46
C GLY A 219 -30.71 -0.59 -3.22
N TYR A 220 -31.83 -1.20 -2.82
CA TYR A 220 -32.68 -2.22 -3.46
C TYR A 220 -32.05 -3.27 -4.38
#